data_AF-K2S7D5-F1
#
_entry.id   AF-K2S7D5-F1
#
_cell.length_a   1.000
_cell.length_b   1.000
_cell.length_c   1.000
_cell.angle_alpha   90.00
_cell.angle_beta   90.00
_cell.angle_gamma   90.00
#
_symmetry.space_group_name_H-M   'P 1'
#
loop_
_entity.id
_entity.type
_entity.pdbx_description
1 polymer ?
#
loop_
_entity_poly.entity_id
_entity_poly.type
_entity_poly.pdbx_seq_one_letter_code
_entity_poly.pdbx_strand_id
1 'polypeptide(L)'
;MAATYTSTLEATVSGSLVPTATHTIVAPLAAPSGYVVDFEHPKRKGDVDGYWVHAFGIFFALGFLIMRIYVKLRVTPPLNWEDALLALGWICGWACQIIFVYMWAREIQGLHAWEMSIERFDEYNIVRHHPCIPQHSEPGK
;
A
#
# COMPACT_ATOMS: atom_id res chain seq x y z
N MET A 1 7.17 -21.18 7.60
CA MET A 1 6.09 -21.89 8.32
C MET A 1 5.04 -20.86 8.69
N ALA A 2 3.80 -21.04 8.24
CA ALA A 2 2.69 -20.16 8.62
C ALA A 2 2.40 -20.32 10.12
N ALA A 3 1.94 -19.26 10.77
CA ALA A 3 1.64 -19.25 12.20
C ALA A 3 0.18 -18.87 12.43
N THR A 4 -0.46 -19.58 13.35
CA THR A 4 -1.86 -19.36 13.72
C THR A 4 -1.92 -18.59 15.03
N TYR A 5 -2.60 -17.45 15.02
CA TYR A 5 -2.84 -16.60 16.17
C TYR A 5 -4.31 -16.64 16.55
N THR A 6 -4.58 -16.67 17.84
CA THR A 6 -5.94 -16.61 18.39
C THR A 6 -6.11 -15.26 19.03
N SER A 7 -6.97 -14.42 18.47
CA SER A 7 -7.32 -13.12 19.03
C SER A 7 -8.71 -13.20 19.67
N THR A 8 -8.77 -12.85 20.95
CA THR A 8 -10.01 -12.77 21.72
C THR A 8 -10.44 -11.31 21.83
N LEU A 9 -11.60 -10.99 21.26
CA LEU A 9 -12.24 -9.70 21.45
C LEU A 9 -12.98 -9.72 22.80
N GLU A 10 -12.56 -8.87 23.72
CA GLU A 10 -13.20 -8.70 25.03
C GLU A 10 -14.25 -7.60 24.93
N ALA A 11 -15.53 -7.95 25.14
CA ALA A 11 -16.57 -6.95 25.32
C ALA A 11 -16.71 -6.65 26.82
N THR A 12 -16.73 -5.38 27.19
CA THR A 12 -17.03 -4.98 28.57
C THR A 12 -18.55 -4.95 28.75
N VAL A 13 -19.10 -5.95 29.45
CA VAL A 13 -20.51 -5.99 29.84
C VAL A 13 -20.57 -5.84 31.35
N SER A 14 -21.16 -4.73 31.82
CA SER A 14 -21.35 -4.43 33.26
C SER A 14 -20.06 -4.49 34.11
N GLY A 15 -18.94 -3.95 33.60
CA GLY A 15 -17.67 -3.87 34.34
C GLY A 15 -16.87 -5.17 34.40
N SER A 16 -17.34 -6.25 33.74
CA SER A 16 -16.59 -7.48 33.54
C SER A 16 -16.18 -7.60 32.06
N LEU A 17 -14.92 -7.99 31.82
CA LEU A 17 -14.42 -8.36 30.51
C LEU A 17 -15.01 -9.74 30.18
N VAL A 18 -15.89 -9.81 29.18
CA VAL A 18 -16.46 -11.06 28.67
C VAL A 18 -15.87 -11.32 27.28
N PRO A 19 -15.09 -12.39 27.07
CA PRO A 19 -14.61 -12.75 25.73
C PRO A 19 -15.81 -13.08 24.85
N THR A 20 -16.08 -12.23 23.87
CA THR A 20 -17.32 -12.26 23.08
C THR A 20 -17.12 -12.88 21.71
N ALA A 21 -15.89 -12.88 21.17
CA ALA A 21 -15.57 -13.59 19.94
C ALA A 21 -14.09 -13.99 19.91
N THR A 22 -13.82 -15.27 19.66
CA THR A 22 -12.48 -15.80 19.40
C THR A 22 -12.36 -15.97 17.89
N HIS A 23 -11.46 -15.23 17.26
CA HIS A 23 -11.17 -15.42 15.84
C HIS A 23 -9.73 -15.90 15.66
N THR A 24 -9.56 -16.82 14.71
CA THR A 24 -8.29 -17.43 14.39
C THR A 24 -7.73 -16.72 13.17
N ILE A 25 -6.61 -16.01 13.33
CA ILE A 25 -5.90 -15.35 12.23
C ILE A 25 -4.68 -16.20 11.87
N VAL A 26 -4.48 -16.46 10.58
CA VAL A 26 -3.26 -17.12 10.08
C VAL A 26 -2.36 -16.05 9.48
N ALA A 27 -1.10 -16.00 9.89
CA ALA A 27 -0.06 -15.18 9.25
C ALA A 27 0.88 -16.04 8.41
N PRO A 28 1.45 -15.50 7.31
CA PRO A 28 2.35 -16.24 6.43
C PRO A 28 3.69 -16.61 7.09
N LEU A 29 4.11 -15.87 8.12
CA LEU A 29 5.32 -16.16 8.90
C LEU A 29 5.06 -16.13 10.42
N ALA A 30 5.81 -16.97 11.14
CA ALA A 30 5.87 -16.92 12.60
C ALA A 30 6.64 -15.68 13.07
N ALA A 31 6.15 -15.05 14.14
CA ALA A 31 6.84 -13.95 14.78
C ALA A 31 8.11 -14.42 15.51
N PRO A 32 9.14 -13.56 15.62
CA PRO A 32 10.31 -13.82 16.46
C PRO A 32 9.92 -14.09 17.93
N SER A 33 10.74 -14.84 18.66
CA SER A 33 10.50 -15.11 20.08
C SER A 33 10.41 -13.80 20.89
N GLY A 34 9.36 -13.67 21.70
CA GLY A 34 9.10 -12.47 22.51
C GLY A 34 8.46 -11.30 21.77
N TYR A 35 8.13 -11.44 20.48
CA TYR A 35 7.38 -10.43 19.73
C TYR A 35 5.87 -10.63 19.93
N VAL A 36 5.18 -9.59 20.39
CA VAL A 36 3.72 -9.57 20.50
C VAL A 36 3.15 -9.07 19.18
N VAL A 37 2.40 -9.93 18.49
CA VAL A 37 1.74 -9.60 17.23
C VAL A 37 0.42 -8.90 17.52
N ASP A 38 0.25 -7.72 16.92
CA ASP A 38 -1.00 -6.96 16.95
C ASP A 38 -1.50 -6.82 15.51
N PHE A 39 -2.68 -7.38 15.22
CA PHE A 39 -3.32 -7.30 13.91
C PHE A 39 -4.28 -6.11 13.79
N GLU A 40 -4.71 -5.52 14.91
CA GLU A 40 -5.60 -4.35 14.93
C GLU A 40 -4.80 -3.06 14.73
N HIS A 41 -3.63 -2.97 15.35
CA HIS A 41 -2.71 -1.83 15.22
C HIS A 41 -1.30 -2.29 14.84
N PRO A 42 -1.12 -2.86 13.63
CA PRO A 42 0.14 -3.46 13.25
C PRO A 42 1.22 -2.38 13.08
N LYS A 43 2.47 -2.71 13.46
CA LYS A 43 3.57 -1.74 13.38
C LYS A 43 4.01 -1.50 11.94
N ARG A 44 3.81 -0.27 11.48
CA ARG A 44 4.16 0.16 10.12
C ARG A 44 5.49 0.89 10.08
N LYS A 45 6.23 0.72 8.97
CA LYS A 45 7.40 1.53 8.65
C LYS A 45 7.16 2.35 7.38
N GLY A 46 7.42 3.66 7.47
CA GLY A 46 7.44 4.57 6.32
C GLY A 46 6.06 4.97 5.80
N ASP A 47 4.99 4.80 6.57
CA ASP A 47 3.64 5.24 6.21
C ASP A 47 3.54 6.77 6.24
N VAL A 48 3.86 7.41 7.37
CA VAL A 48 3.77 8.88 7.52
C VAL A 48 4.69 9.60 6.52
N ASP A 49 5.96 9.20 6.47
CA ASP A 49 6.94 9.78 5.54
C ASP A 49 6.52 9.56 4.08
N GLY A 50 5.97 8.38 3.78
CA GLY A 50 5.46 8.02 2.46
C GLY A 50 4.32 8.92 1.99
N TYR A 51 3.35 9.21 2.86
CA TYR A 51 2.25 10.13 2.55
C TYR A 51 2.75 11.55 2.27
N TRP A 52 3.71 12.05 3.05
CA TRP A 52 4.29 13.37 2.83
C TRP A 52 5.03 13.46 1.50
N VAL A 53 5.91 12.49 1.22
CA VAL A 53 6.66 12.46 -0.04
C VAL A 53 5.71 12.34 -1.24
N HIS A 54 4.66 11.53 -1.14
CA HIS A 54 3.64 11.43 -2.17
C HIS A 54 2.93 12.77 -2.42
N ALA A 55 2.44 13.42 -1.35
CA ALA A 55 1.68 14.66 -1.45
C ALA A 55 2.51 15.80 -2.06
N PHE A 56 3.71 16.03 -1.54
CA PHE A 56 4.61 17.05 -2.09
C PHE A 56 5.07 16.70 -3.50
N GLY A 57 5.43 15.44 -3.75
CA GLY A 57 5.90 14.98 -5.06
C GLY A 57 4.87 15.24 -6.16
N ILE A 58 3.61 14.84 -5.95
CA ILE A 58 2.53 15.06 -6.93
C ILE A 58 2.20 16.54 -7.08
N PHE A 59 2.15 17.29 -5.98
CA PHE A 59 1.88 18.73 -6.01
C PHE A 59 2.91 19.49 -6.85
N PHE A 60 4.20 19.28 -6.59
CA PHE A 60 5.27 19.94 -7.35
C PHE A 60 5.34 19.46 -8.80
N ALA A 61 5.15 18.15 -9.05
CA ALA A 61 5.13 17.62 -10.41
C ALA A 61 4.00 18.26 -11.25
N LEU A 62 2.80 18.39 -10.68
CA LEU A 62 1.68 19.07 -11.34
C LEU A 62 1.98 20.56 -11.55
N GLY A 63 2.54 21.24 -10.53
CA GLY A 63 2.91 22.64 -10.63
C GLY A 63 3.89 22.92 -11.77
N PHE A 64 4.95 22.13 -11.91
CA PHE A 64 5.91 22.27 -13.00
C PHE A 64 5.32 21.91 -14.37
N LEU A 65 4.42 20.93 -14.43
CA LEU A 65 3.71 20.59 -15.67
C LEU A 65 2.81 21.74 -16.13
N ILE A 66 2.02 22.33 -15.22
CA ILE A 66 1.18 23.50 -15.50
C ILE A 66 2.03 24.68 -15.96
N MET A 67 3.13 24.97 -15.25
CA MET A 67 4.05 26.03 -15.62
C MET A 67 4.58 25.84 -17.05
N ARG A 68 4.99 24.61 -17.41
CA ARG A 68 5.48 24.30 -18.76
C ARG A 68 4.40 24.49 -19.82
N ILE A 69 3.19 23.95 -19.59
CA ILE A 69 2.07 24.07 -20.53
C ILE A 69 1.70 25.55 -20.72
N TYR A 70 1.70 26.35 -19.66
CA TYR A 70 1.42 27.78 -19.73
C TYR A 70 2.43 28.53 -20.64
N VAL A 71 3.74 28.30 -20.47
CA VAL A 71 4.78 28.94 -21.28
C VAL A 71 4.64 28.55 -22.76
N LYS A 72 4.33 27.29 -23.06
CA LYS A 72 4.07 26.82 -24.42
C LYS A 72 2.83 27.43 -25.05
N LEU A 73 1.77 27.65 -24.28
CA LEU A 73 0.53 28.23 -24.79
C LEU A 73 0.60 29.75 -24.98
N ARG A 74 1.31 30.47 -24.10
CA ARG A 74 1.30 31.93 -24.08
C ARG A 74 2.55 32.61 -24.63
N VAL A 75 3.71 32.00 -24.44
CA VAL A 75 5.00 32.62 -24.78
C VAL A 75 5.61 32.00 -26.04
N THR A 76 5.54 30.68 -26.17
CA THR A 76 6.19 29.93 -27.26
C THR A 76 5.28 28.89 -27.93
N PRO A 77 4.10 29.30 -28.46
CA PRO A 77 3.30 28.39 -29.27
C PRO A 77 4.09 27.91 -30.50
N PRO A 78 3.90 26.66 -30.98
CA PRO A 78 2.83 25.71 -30.65
C PRO A 78 3.19 24.64 -29.59
N LEU A 79 2.15 23.95 -29.11
CA LEU A 79 2.29 22.70 -28.36
C LEU A 79 2.79 21.59 -29.30
N ASN A 80 3.84 20.89 -28.87
CA ASN A 80 4.44 19.82 -29.65
C ASN A 80 4.10 18.46 -29.05
N TRP A 81 4.35 17.38 -29.82
CA TRP A 81 4.14 16.02 -29.35
C TRP A 81 4.95 15.67 -28.10
N GLU A 82 6.11 16.30 -27.93
CA GLU A 82 6.92 16.20 -26.70
C GLU A 82 6.12 16.60 -25.44
N ASP A 83 5.34 17.69 -25.52
CA ASP A 83 4.56 18.17 -24.38
C ASP A 83 3.39 17.23 -24.06
N ALA A 84 2.80 16.61 -25.09
CA ALA A 84 1.76 15.59 -24.94
C ALA A 84 2.31 14.32 -24.28
N LEU A 85 3.48 13.84 -24.70
CA LEU A 85 4.14 12.69 -24.09
C LEU A 85 4.57 12.97 -22.64
N LEU A 86 4.99 14.20 -22.33
CA LEU A 86 5.30 14.59 -20.97
C LEU A 86 4.06 14.57 -20.06
N ALA A 87 2.93 15.11 -20.54
CA ALA A 87 1.67 15.05 -19.81
C ALA A 87 1.19 13.60 -19.60
N LEU A 88 1.32 12.75 -20.62
CA LEU A 88 1.02 11.33 -20.51
C LEU A 88 1.91 10.64 -19.47
N GLY A 89 3.21 10.91 -19.49
CA GLY A 89 4.15 10.39 -18.49
C GLY A 89 3.78 10.78 -17.06
N TRP A 90 3.33 12.03 -16.86
CA TRP A 90 2.81 12.47 -15.57
C TRP A 90 1.54 11.71 -15.14
N ILE A 91 0.58 11.49 -16.05
CA ILE A 91 -0.62 10.69 -15.78
C ILE A 91 -0.26 9.26 -15.39
N CYS A 92 0.64 8.62 -16.15
CA CYS A 92 1.13 7.27 -15.85
C CYS A 92 1.82 7.22 -14.47
N GLY A 93 2.66 8.22 -14.16
CA GLY A 93 3.29 8.33 -12.85
C GLY A 93 2.26 8.49 -11.72
N TRP A 94 1.24 9.33 -11.91
CA TRP A 94 0.17 9.50 -10.94
C TRP A 94 -0.62 8.21 -10.71
N ALA A 95 -0.90 7.44 -11.78
CA ALA A 95 -1.54 6.14 -11.67
C ALA A 95 -0.74 5.16 -10.79
N CYS A 96 0.59 5.09 -10.97
CA CYS A 96 1.44 4.27 -10.11
C CYS A 96 1.38 4.75 -8.64
N GLN A 97 1.39 6.06 -8.43
CA GLN A 97 1.35 6.63 -7.09
C GLN A 97 0.01 6.37 -6.37
N ILE A 98 -1.11 6.31 -7.10
CA ILE A 98 -2.41 5.89 -6.54
C ILE A 98 -2.35 4.46 -6.01
N ILE A 99 -1.74 3.54 -6.77
CA ILE A 99 -1.61 2.14 -6.35
C ILE A 99 -0.81 2.04 -5.03
N PHE A 100 0.30 2.79 -4.91
CA PHE A 100 1.07 2.83 -3.66
C PHE A 100 0.28 3.36 -2.47
N VAL A 101 -0.48 4.45 -2.66
CA VAL A 101 -1.32 5.02 -1.60
C VAL A 101 -2.44 4.07 -1.22
N TYR A 102 -3.05 3.37 -2.18
CA TYR A 102 -4.06 2.33 -1.93
C TYR A 102 -3.49 1.18 -1.09
N MET A 103 -2.30 0.70 -1.42
CA MET A 103 -1.63 -0.36 -0.66
C MET A 103 -1.29 0.08 0.76
N TRP A 104 -0.91 1.34 0.97
CA TRP A 104 -0.75 1.88 2.32
C TRP A 104 -2.09 2.05 3.04
N ALA A 105 -3.16 2.49 2.38
CA ALA A 105 -4.46 2.66 3.02
C ALA A 105 -5.06 1.32 3.50
N ARG A 106 -4.79 0.22 2.79
CA ARG A 106 -5.23 -1.14 3.16
C ARG A 106 -4.28 -1.87 4.09
N GLU A 107 -3.23 -1.22 4.59
CA GLU A 107 -2.24 -1.81 5.49
C GLU A 107 -1.52 -3.04 4.90
N ILE A 108 -1.54 -3.21 3.58
CA ILE A 108 -0.88 -4.34 2.91
C ILE A 108 0.60 -4.06 2.58
N GLN A 109 1.10 -2.87 2.93
CA GLN A 109 2.48 -2.44 2.67
C GLN A 109 3.10 -1.75 3.88
N GLY A 110 4.38 -2.04 4.13
CA GLY A 110 5.14 -1.47 5.25
C GLY A 110 4.95 -2.20 6.58
N LEU A 111 4.36 -3.41 6.56
CA LEU A 111 4.20 -4.30 7.71
C LEU A 111 5.21 -5.43 7.71
N HIS A 112 5.48 -5.98 8.90
CA HIS A 112 6.16 -7.25 9.00
C HIS A 112 5.24 -8.38 8.53
N ALA A 113 5.82 -9.39 7.86
CA ALA A 113 5.06 -10.52 7.35
C ALA A 113 4.35 -11.35 8.44
N TRP A 114 4.80 -11.27 9.70
CA TRP A 114 4.14 -11.93 10.84
C TRP A 114 3.01 -11.10 11.46
N GLU A 115 2.84 -9.83 11.08
CA GLU A 115 1.72 -8.93 11.44
C GLU A 115 0.70 -8.79 10.30
N MET A 116 0.88 -9.58 9.23
CA MET A 116 -0.01 -9.58 8.07
C MET A 116 -0.90 -10.83 8.12
N SER A 117 -2.22 -10.65 8.06
CA SER A 117 -3.13 -11.79 7.93
C SER A 117 -3.02 -12.42 6.54
N ILE A 118 -3.39 -13.69 6.40
CA ILE A 118 -3.33 -14.39 5.13
C ILE A 118 -4.28 -13.77 4.09
N GLU A 119 -5.40 -13.19 4.53
CA GLU A 119 -6.35 -12.50 3.67
C GLU A 119 -5.73 -11.20 3.12
N ARG A 120 -5.05 -10.43 3.98
CA ARG A 120 -4.29 -9.23 3.58
C ARG A 120 -3.11 -9.59 2.66
N PHE A 121 -2.49 -10.75 2.89
CA PHE A 121 -1.42 -11.26 2.04
C PHE A 121 -1.92 -11.71 0.66
N ASP A 122 -3.09 -12.36 0.60
CA ASP A 122 -3.72 -12.73 -0.66
C ASP A 122 -4.12 -11.49 -1.46
N GLU A 123 -4.69 -10.50 -0.79
CA GLU A 123 -5.01 -9.21 -1.39
C GLU A 123 -3.76 -8.49 -1.92
N TYR A 124 -2.68 -8.47 -1.14
CA TYR A 124 -1.38 -7.98 -1.58
C TYR A 124 -0.87 -8.70 -2.83
N ASN A 125 -1.03 -10.03 -2.87
CA ASN A 125 -0.68 -10.85 -4.02
C ASN A 125 -1.56 -10.52 -5.23
N ILE A 126 -2.85 -10.25 -5.08
CA ILE A 126 -3.71 -9.83 -6.19
C ILE A 126 -3.26 -8.48 -6.77
N VAL A 127 -2.98 -7.50 -5.91
CA VAL A 127 -2.50 -6.17 -6.34
C VAL A 127 -1.15 -6.29 -7.05
N ARG A 128 -0.26 -7.17 -6.56
CA ARG A 128 1.04 -7.46 -7.18
C ARG A 128 0.91 -8.25 -8.49
N HIS A 129 0.05 -9.26 -8.53
CA HIS A 129 -0.13 -10.21 -9.64
C HIS A 129 -1.25 -9.76 -10.57
N HIS A 130 -1.21 -8.49 -10.96
CA HIS A 130 -2.09 -7.96 -11.99
C HIS A 130 -2.05 -8.90 -13.23
N PRO A 131 -3.19 -9.21 -13.88
CA PRO A 131 -3.29 -10.21 -14.95
C PRO A 131 -2.43 -9.95 -16.22
N CYS A 132 -1.63 -8.88 -16.24
CA CYS A 132 -0.75 -8.52 -17.36
C CYS A 132 0.72 -8.94 -17.17
N ILE A 133 1.13 -9.48 -16.02
CA ILE A 133 2.53 -9.86 -15.77
C ILE A 133 2.62 -11.39 -15.62
N PRO A 134 3.18 -12.12 -16.60
CA PRO A 134 3.35 -13.57 -16.52
C PRO A 134 4.19 -13.92 -15.29
N GLN A 135 3.65 -14.75 -14.41
CA GLN A 135 4.41 -15.33 -13.31
C GLN A 135 5.25 -16.47 -13.87
N HIS A 136 6.57 -16.30 -13.91
CA HIS A 136 7.46 -17.45 -14.00
C HIS A 136 7.42 -18.15 -12.64
N SER A 137 6.61 -19.20 -12.55
CA SER A 137 6.67 -20.15 -11.45
C SER A 137 7.99 -20.91 -11.56
N GLU A 138 8.92 -20.68 -10.63
CA GLU A 138 10.01 -21.63 -10.42
C GLU A 138 9.43 -22.90 -9.77
N PRO A 139 9.65 -24.09 -10.34
CA PRO A 139 9.20 -25.34 -9.74
C PRO A 139 9.97 -25.57 -8.44
N GLY A 140 9.21 -25.82 -7.38
CA GLY A 140 9.67 -25.92 -6.01
C GLY A 140 10.84 -26.87 -5.78
N LYS A 141 11.70 -26.47 -4.84
CA LYS A 141 12.61 -27.34 -4.10
C LYS A 141 12.20 -27.33 -2.64
#